data_AF-A0A946ZSK1-F1
#
_entry.id   AF-A0A946ZSK1-F1
#
_cell.length_a   1.000
_cell.length_b   1.000
_cell.length_c   1.000
_cell.angle_alpha   90.00
_cell.angle_beta   90.00
_cell.angle_gamma   90.00
#
_symmetry.space_group_name_H-M   'P 1'
#
loop_
_entity.id
_entity.type
_entity.pdbx_description
1 polymer ?
#
loop_
_entity_poly.entity_id
_entity_poly.type
_entity_poly.pdbx_seq_one_letter_code
_entity_poly.pdbx_strand_id
1 'polypeptide(L)'
;MQYEGVLRKMKTEMGSPIQYYLLFNNDFLNVNQVLNKELHIAFLKYQCLNCGLERPIFRQGFCRSCFYEIPSAGDWIMHPELSTAHLGKEDRDLDYEKKVQLQPHIVYLANSSNVKVGVTRKSQVPTRL
;
A
#
# COMPACT_ATOMS: atom_id res chain seq x y z
N MET A 1 23.71 4.08 -14.99
CA MET A 1 22.30 3.68 -14.78
C MET A 1 21.56 4.90 -14.29
N GLN A 2 20.43 5.28 -14.91
CA GLN A 2 19.82 6.60 -14.67
C GLN A 2 18.99 6.63 -13.39
N TYR A 3 18.33 5.52 -13.03
CA TYR A 3 17.58 5.37 -11.78
C TYR A 3 17.73 3.95 -11.26
N GLU A 4 17.87 3.79 -9.94
CA GLU A 4 17.88 2.51 -9.24
C GLU A 4 17.04 2.61 -7.97
N GLY A 5 16.23 1.59 -7.70
CA GLY A 5 15.59 1.43 -6.40
C GLY A 5 14.48 0.38 -6.41
N VAL A 6 13.86 0.20 -5.25
CA VAL A 6 12.75 -0.73 -5.09
C VAL A 6 11.47 -0.08 -5.59
N LEU A 7 10.76 -0.77 -6.49
CA LEU A 7 9.46 -0.31 -6.97
C LEU A 7 8.46 -0.25 -5.81
N ARG A 8 7.85 0.91 -5.64
CA ARG A 8 6.83 1.20 -4.63
C ARG A 8 5.64 1.88 -5.31
N LYS A 9 4.51 1.96 -4.60
CA LYS A 9 3.34 2.70 -5.07
C LYS A 9 3.74 4.15 -5.42
N MET A 10 3.41 4.57 -6.63
CA MET A 10 3.69 5.94 -7.10
C MET A 10 2.97 6.97 -6.24
N LYS A 11 3.63 8.12 -6.03
CA LYS A 11 2.93 9.31 -5.53
C LYS A 11 2.19 9.97 -6.69
N THR A 12 1.02 10.50 -6.38
CA THR A 12 0.19 11.22 -7.35
C THR A 12 -0.04 12.63 -6.84
N GLU A 13 0.01 13.58 -7.77
CA GLU A 13 -0.30 14.98 -7.52
C GLU A 13 -1.41 15.42 -8.47
N MET A 14 -2.38 16.17 -7.94
CA MET A 14 -3.47 16.70 -8.75
C MET A 14 -2.91 17.71 -9.76
N GLY A 15 -3.18 17.48 -11.03
CA GLY A 15 -2.83 18.35 -12.13
C GLY A 15 -3.70 18.03 -13.34
N SER A 16 -3.52 18.77 -14.43
CA SER A 16 -4.16 18.50 -15.72
C SER A 16 -3.10 18.33 -16.80
N PRO A 17 -2.66 17.10 -17.13
CA PRO A 17 -3.08 15.81 -16.55
C PRO A 17 -2.50 15.54 -15.14
N ILE A 18 -3.05 14.54 -14.43
CA ILE A 18 -2.56 14.08 -13.12
C ILE A 18 -1.08 13.69 -13.25
N GLN A 19 -0.25 14.11 -12.31
CA GLN A 19 1.19 13.85 -12.31
C GLN A 19 1.52 12.60 -11.48
N TYR A 20 2.29 11.68 -12.05
CA TYR A 20 2.71 10.43 -11.41
C TYR A 20 4.22 10.44 -11.15
N TYR A 21 4.61 10.13 -9.93
CA TYR A 21 6.00 10.13 -9.49
C TYR A 21 6.40 8.74 -8.97
N LEU A 22 7.42 8.15 -9.60
CA LEU A 22 8.16 7.01 -9.06
C LEU A 22 9.22 7.55 -8.10
N LEU A 23 9.13 7.15 -6.83
CA LEU A 23 10.10 7.55 -5.81
C LEU A 23 11.14 6.46 -5.61
N PHE A 24 12.40 6.86 -5.67
CA PHE A 24 13.56 6.07 -5.28
C PHE A 24 14.15 6.62 -3.98
N ASN A 25 15.23 6.02 -3.48
CA ASN A 25 15.80 6.41 -2.18
C ASN A 25 16.33 7.85 -2.19
N ASN A 26 17.01 8.24 -3.28
CA ASN A 26 17.70 9.54 -3.38
C ASN A 26 17.19 10.38 -4.55
N ASP A 27 16.21 9.89 -5.32
CA ASP A 27 15.75 10.54 -6.54
C ASP A 27 14.29 10.20 -6.82
N PHE A 28 13.67 10.89 -7.77
CA PHE A 28 12.34 10.60 -8.26
C PHE A 28 12.25 10.77 -9.77
N LEU A 29 11.40 9.97 -10.40
CA LEU A 29 11.07 10.08 -11.81
C LEU A 29 9.63 10.56 -11.94
N ASN A 30 9.44 11.73 -12.58
CA ASN A 30 8.12 12.10 -13.09
C ASN A 30 7.82 11.23 -14.32
N VAL A 31 6.93 10.25 -14.13
CA VAL A 31 6.60 9.24 -15.13
C VAL A 31 5.93 9.88 -16.35
N ASN A 32 5.21 10.98 -16.16
CA ASN A 32 4.54 11.68 -17.25
C ASN A 32 5.54 12.18 -18.32
N GLN A 33 6.76 12.54 -17.90
CA GLN A 33 7.81 13.05 -18.80
C GLN A 33 8.46 11.97 -19.68
N VAL A 34 8.22 10.70 -19.35
CA VAL A 34 8.74 9.55 -20.09
C VAL A 34 7.66 8.76 -20.83
N LEU A 35 6.43 9.27 -20.85
CA LEU A 35 5.38 8.73 -21.70
C LEU A 35 5.81 8.81 -23.17
N ASN A 36 5.46 7.77 -23.94
CA ASN A 36 5.82 7.60 -25.35
C ASN A 36 7.34 7.51 -25.64
N LYS A 37 8.16 7.23 -24.63
CA LYS A 37 9.58 6.91 -24.81
C LYS A 37 9.82 5.42 -24.63
N GLU A 38 10.88 4.91 -25.25
CA GLU A 38 11.35 3.55 -24.99
C GLU A 38 11.99 3.48 -23.60
N LEU A 39 11.54 2.52 -22.79
CA LEU A 39 12.04 2.29 -21.44
C LEU A 39 12.67 0.91 -21.36
N HIS A 40 13.86 0.84 -20.78
CA HIS A 40 14.52 -0.42 -20.47
C HIS A 40 14.51 -0.65 -18.96
N ILE A 41 13.99 -1.79 -18.52
CA ILE A 41 13.92 -2.18 -17.12
C ILE A 41 14.77 -3.43 -16.95
N ALA A 42 15.77 -3.35 -16.08
CA ALA A 42 16.62 -4.49 -15.73
C ALA A 42 16.41 -4.86 -14.26
N PHE A 43 16.24 -6.15 -13.99
CA PHE A 43 16.26 -6.66 -12.63
C PHE A 43 17.70 -6.68 -12.11
N LEU A 44 17.90 -6.10 -10.92
CA LEU A 44 19.22 -6.05 -10.27
C LEU A 44 19.28 -6.99 -9.07
N LYS A 45 18.36 -6.80 -8.13
CA LYS A 45 18.32 -7.53 -6.87
C LYS A 45 16.94 -7.50 -6.24
N TYR A 46 16.76 -8.36 -5.25
CA TYR A 46 15.65 -8.27 -4.32
C TYR A 46 16.00 -7.36 -3.16
N GLN A 47 15.02 -6.66 -2.59
CA GLN A 47 15.24 -5.89 -1.36
C GLN A 47 13.93 -5.84 -0.56
N CYS A 48 13.99 -6.32 0.69
CA CYS A 48 12.83 -6.35 1.57
C CYS A 48 12.41 -4.93 1.97
N LEU A 49 11.11 -4.61 1.85
CA LEU A 49 10.57 -3.30 2.22
C LEU A 49 10.64 -3.01 3.73
N ASN A 50 10.73 -4.03 4.57
CA ASN A 50 10.83 -3.88 6.02
C ASN A 50 12.28 -3.76 6.49
N CYS A 51 13.11 -4.79 6.29
CA CYS A 51 14.47 -4.82 6.82
C CYS A 51 15.53 -4.22 5.88
N GLY A 52 15.18 -3.88 4.64
CA GLY A 52 16.11 -3.30 3.66
C GLY A 52 17.19 -4.26 3.15
N LEU A 53 17.24 -5.50 3.64
CA LEU A 53 18.22 -6.51 3.24
C LEU A 53 17.90 -7.11 1.87
N GLU A 54 18.95 -7.48 1.15
CA GLU A 54 18.88 -8.24 -0.08
C GLU A 54 18.54 -9.70 0.22
N ARG A 55 17.26 -10.05 0.10
CA ARG A 55 16.72 -11.39 0.32
C ARG A 55 15.58 -11.64 -0.66
N PRO A 56 15.37 -12.88 -1.13
CA PRO A 56 14.22 -13.21 -1.96
C PRO A 56 12.90 -12.73 -1.32
N ILE A 57 12.11 -12.03 -2.12
CA ILE A 57 10.79 -11.53 -1.68
C ILE A 57 9.79 -12.67 -1.73
N PHE A 58 9.02 -12.80 -0.66
CA PHE A 58 7.99 -13.82 -0.54
C PHE A 58 6.61 -13.27 -0.92
N ARG A 59 6.09 -12.31 -0.16
CA ARG A 59 4.79 -11.67 -0.38
C ARG A 59 4.77 -10.23 0.11
N GLN A 60 3.94 -9.40 -0.51
CA GLN A 60 3.72 -7.99 -0.14
C GLN A 60 5.00 -7.13 -0.05
N GLY A 61 6.06 -7.51 -0.79
CA GLY A 61 7.34 -6.80 -0.75
C GLY A 61 8.22 -7.15 0.47
N PHE A 62 7.87 -8.17 1.24
CA PHE A 62 8.63 -8.64 2.40
C PHE A 62 9.34 -9.97 2.13
N CYS A 63 10.51 -10.16 2.76
CA CYS A 63 11.16 -11.46 2.83
C CYS A 63 10.39 -12.39 3.78
N ARG A 64 10.65 -13.71 3.73
CA ARG A 64 9.92 -14.70 4.53
C ARG A 64 9.91 -14.37 6.03
N SER A 65 11.07 -14.05 6.63
CA SER A 65 11.15 -13.74 8.07
C SER A 65 10.28 -12.55 8.43
N CYS A 66 10.44 -11.43 7.72
CA CYS A 66 9.64 -10.24 7.99
C CYS A 66 8.15 -10.46 7.73
N PHE A 67 7.77 -11.26 6.74
CA PHE A 67 6.36 -11.54 6.45
C PHE A 67 5.64 -12.23 7.61
N TYR A 68 6.31 -13.13 8.33
CA TYR A 68 5.71 -13.83 9.49
C TYR A 68 5.79 -13.03 10.78
N GLU A 69 6.77 -12.12 10.92
CA GLU A 69 7.01 -11.39 12.15
C GLU A 69 6.23 -10.06 12.23
N ILE A 70 6.11 -9.30 11.12
CA ILE A 70 5.57 -7.93 11.21
C ILE A 70 4.04 -7.93 11.31
N PRO A 71 3.45 -7.05 12.14
CA PRO A 71 1.99 -6.96 12.27
C PRO A 71 1.33 -6.42 10.98
N SER A 72 2.06 -5.65 10.17
CA SER A 72 1.60 -5.14 8.88
C SER A 72 1.54 -6.20 7.76
N ALA A 73 1.85 -7.45 8.05
CA ALA A 73 1.69 -8.59 7.14
C ALA A 73 0.85 -9.72 7.78
N GLY A 74 0.07 -9.38 8.82
CA GLY A 74 -0.86 -10.31 9.45
C GLY A 74 -1.90 -10.86 8.47
N ASP A 75 -2.36 -12.09 8.71
CA ASP A 75 -3.28 -12.79 7.81
C ASP A 75 -4.60 -12.04 7.65
N TRP A 76 -5.01 -11.29 8.69
CA TRP A 76 -6.19 -10.43 8.70
C TRP A 76 -6.19 -9.33 7.62
N ILE A 77 -5.05 -9.03 6.99
CA ILE A 77 -4.97 -8.08 5.88
C ILE A 77 -5.64 -8.64 4.62
N MET A 78 -5.49 -9.94 4.38
CA MET A 78 -6.13 -10.64 3.25
C MET A 78 -7.46 -11.25 3.65
N HIS A 79 -7.62 -11.58 4.94
CA HIS A 79 -8.79 -12.21 5.54
C HIS A 79 -9.32 -11.37 6.70
N PRO A 80 -9.98 -10.22 6.43
CA PRO A 80 -10.45 -9.31 7.49
C PRO A 80 -11.32 -9.99 8.56
N GLU A 81 -11.98 -11.09 8.23
CA GLU A 81 -12.75 -11.93 9.13
C GLU A 81 -11.95 -12.56 10.28
N LEU A 82 -10.63 -12.69 10.13
CA LEU A 82 -9.73 -13.23 11.18
C LEU A 82 -9.28 -12.18 12.20
N SER A 83 -9.68 -10.92 12.03
CA SER A 83 -9.39 -9.85 12.98
C SER A 83 -9.99 -10.14 14.36
N THR A 84 -9.14 -10.20 15.39
CA THR A 84 -9.58 -10.37 16.79
C THR A 84 -9.23 -9.18 17.69
N ALA A 85 -8.67 -8.10 17.13
CA ALA A 85 -8.27 -6.91 17.89
C ALA A 85 -9.44 -6.23 18.61
N HIS A 86 -10.65 -6.32 18.05
CA HIS A 86 -11.89 -5.82 18.66
C HIS A 86 -12.27 -6.57 19.95
N LEU A 87 -11.78 -7.80 20.12
CA LEU A 87 -11.94 -8.62 21.33
C LEU A 87 -10.79 -8.45 22.32
N GLY A 88 -9.80 -7.59 22.00
CA GLY A 88 -8.59 -7.42 22.80
C GLY A 88 -7.62 -8.60 22.75
N LYS A 89 -7.74 -9.49 21.75
CA LYS A 89 -6.80 -10.60 21.53
C LYS A 89 -5.73 -10.17 20.53
N GLU A 90 -4.47 -10.45 20.87
CA GLU A 90 -3.30 -10.16 20.04
C GLU A 90 -3.07 -11.25 18.99
N ASP A 91 -2.77 -10.84 17.75
CA ASP A 91 -2.21 -11.73 16.72
C ASP A 91 -0.67 -11.61 16.70
N ARG A 92 -0.13 -10.40 16.50
CA ARG A 92 1.31 -10.09 16.49
C ARG A 92 1.67 -8.84 17.28
N ASP A 93 0.84 -7.81 17.25
CA ASP A 93 1.00 -6.56 18.02
C ASP A 93 -0.37 -5.91 18.21
N LEU A 94 -0.91 -6.02 19.42
CA LEU A 94 -2.27 -5.57 19.72
C LEU A 94 -2.46 -4.07 19.53
N ASP A 95 -1.45 -3.26 19.85
CA ASP A 95 -1.56 -1.80 19.76
C ASP A 95 -1.53 -1.33 18.31
N TYR A 96 -0.65 -1.92 17.50
CA TYR A 96 -0.64 -1.69 16.06
C TYR A 96 -1.94 -2.17 15.40
N GLU A 97 -2.42 -3.36 15.76
CA GLU A 97 -3.63 -3.96 15.20
C GLU A 97 -4.87 -3.14 15.53
N LYS A 98 -5.07 -2.74 16.79
CA LYS A 98 -6.17 -1.85 17.18
C LYS A 98 -6.13 -0.56 16.37
N LYS A 99 -4.94 0.03 16.22
CA LYS A 99 -4.76 1.24 15.42
C LYS A 99 -5.12 1.03 13.95
N VAL A 100 -4.81 -0.09 13.33
CA VAL A 100 -5.05 -0.28 11.88
C VAL A 100 -6.44 -0.84 11.57
N GLN A 101 -6.92 -1.76 12.39
CA GLN A 101 -8.18 -2.48 12.19
C GLN A 101 -9.37 -1.67 12.70
N LEU A 102 -9.27 -1.05 13.88
CA LEU A 102 -10.39 -0.33 14.52
C LEU A 102 -10.40 1.14 14.10
N GLN A 103 -10.52 1.36 12.79
CA GLN A 103 -10.59 2.70 12.21
C GLN A 103 -12.04 3.16 12.04
N PRO A 104 -12.33 4.47 12.14
CA PRO A 104 -13.66 4.99 11.88
C PRO A 104 -14.04 4.83 10.40
N HIS A 105 -15.21 4.23 10.17
CA HIS A 105 -15.80 4.05 8.85
C HIS A 105 -17.06 4.90 8.70
N ILE A 106 -17.34 5.33 7.47
CA ILE A 106 -18.53 6.09 7.10
C ILE A 106 -19.37 5.23 6.17
N VAL A 107 -20.65 5.12 6.49
CA VAL A 107 -21.68 4.55 5.61
C VAL A 107 -22.30 5.68 4.82
N TYR A 108 -22.44 5.50 3.51
CA TYR A 108 -23.03 6.51 2.63
C TYR A 108 -23.94 5.87 1.58
N LEU A 109 -24.84 6.69 1.03
CA LEU A 109 -25.67 6.31 -0.11
C LEU A 109 -25.07 6.91 -1.38
N ALA A 110 -24.74 6.07 -2.34
CA ALA A 110 -24.29 6.49 -3.66
C ALA A 110 -25.44 6.38 -4.67
N ASN A 111 -25.66 7.44 -5.43
CA ASN A 111 -26.67 7.47 -6.49
C ASN A 111 -25.97 7.47 -7.87
N SER A 112 -25.71 6.29 -8.41
CA SER A 112 -25.15 6.14 -9.76
C SER A 112 -26.22 5.71 -10.78
N SER A 113 -27.00 4.68 -10.45
CA SER A 113 -28.03 4.10 -11.33
C SER A 113 -29.20 3.55 -10.51
N ASN A 114 -28.88 2.91 -9.38
CA ASN A 114 -29.78 2.64 -8.26
C ASN A 114 -29.07 3.10 -6.98
N VAL A 115 -29.84 3.24 -5.88
CA VAL A 115 -29.28 3.55 -4.57
C VAL A 115 -28.38 2.38 -4.11
N LYS A 116 -27.11 2.68 -3.84
CA LYS A 116 -26.14 1.72 -3.29
C LYS A 116 -25.69 2.18 -1.91
N VAL A 117 -25.59 1.25 -0.98
CA VAL A 117 -24.97 1.51 0.32
C VAL A 117 -23.46 1.25 0.19
N GLY A 118 -22.66 2.29 0.35
CA GLY A 118 -21.20 2.24 0.35
C GLY A 118 -20.65 2.34 1.77
N VAL A 119 -19.46 1.77 1.98
CA VAL A 119 -18.68 1.93 3.21
C VAL A 119 -17.26 2.32 2.84
N THR A 120 -16.73 3.37 3.49
CA THR A 120 -15.35 3.81 3.29
C THR A 120 -14.73 4.24 4.62
N ARG A 121 -13.39 4.28 4.69
CA ARG A 121 -12.69 4.83 5.87
C ARG A 121 -12.85 6.35 5.89
N LYS A 122 -12.98 6.95 7.08
CA LYS A 122 -13.12 8.41 7.23
C LYS A 122 -11.98 9.19 6.56
N SER A 123 -10.76 8.66 6.58
CA SER A 123 -9.59 9.27 5.94
C SER A 123 -9.59 9.21 4.41
N GLN A 124 -10.47 8.42 3.80
CA GLN A 124 -10.59 8.28 2.35
C GLN A 124 -11.68 9.21 1.77
N VAL A 125 -12.28 10.06 2.59
CA VAL A 125 -13.18 11.12 2.14
C VAL A 125 -12.34 12.35 1.76
N PRO A 126 -12.48 12.94 0.55
CA PRO A 126 -13.45 12.64 -0.51
C PRO A 126 -12.94 11.68 -1.59
N THR A 127 -11.69 11.20 -1.51
CA THR A 127 -11.03 10.40 -2.56
C THR A 127 -11.82 9.16 -3.02
N ARG A 128 -12.67 8.60 -2.15
CA ARG A 128 -13.43 7.36 -2.40
C ARG A 128 -14.94 7.48 -2.07
N LEU A 129 -15.53 8.68 -2.10
CA LEU A 129 -16.98 8.88 -1.99
C LEU A 129 -17.66 8.85 -3.35
#